data_AF-A0A2T2T112-F1
#
_entry.id   AF-A0A2T2T112-F1
#
_cell.length_a   1.000
_cell.length_b   1.000
_cell.length_c   1.000
_cell.angle_alpha   90.00
_cell.angle_beta   90.00
_cell.angle_gamma   90.00
#
_symmetry.space_group_name_H-M   'P 1'
#
loop_
_entity.id
_entity.type
_entity.pdbx_description
1 polymer ?
#
loop_
_entity_poly.entity_id
_entity_poly.type
_entity_poly.pdbx_seq_one_letter_code
_entity_poly.pdbx_strand_id
1 'polypeptide(L)' 'MERPRRSSRPVQVGDVQIGGGAPVSVQTMTVSKTHEVETTLDEIERVADAGADIVR' A
#
# COMPACT_ATOMS: atom_id res chain seq x y z
N MET A 1 -21.93 -10.24 -8.75
CA MET A 1 -22.43 -8.95 -9.27
C MET A 1 -21.31 -7.94 -9.12
N GLU A 2 -20.72 -7.51 -10.23
CA GLU A 2 -19.71 -6.45 -10.22
C GLU A 2 -20.36 -5.17 -9.69
N ARG A 3 -19.78 -4.58 -8.65
CA ARG A 3 -20.22 -3.29 -8.12
C ARG A 3 -19.22 -2.23 -8.58
N PRO A 4 -19.66 -1.17 -9.28
CA PRO A 4 -18.74 -0.12 -9.70
C PRO A 4 -18.11 0.55 -8.47
N ARG A 5 -16.82 0.89 -8.56
CA ARG A 5 -16.11 1.60 -7.50
C ARG A 5 -16.77 2.97 -7.27
N ARG A 6 -17.04 3.33 -6.01
CA ARG A 6 -17.64 4.61 -5.65
C ARG A 6 -16.76 5.76 -6.13
N SER A 7 -17.36 6.80 -6.71
CA SER A 7 -16.66 8.08 -6.94
C SER A 7 -16.25 8.69 -5.61
N SER A 8 -14.95 8.94 -5.43
CA SER A 8 -14.38 9.50 -4.21
C SER A 8 -13.37 10.58 -4.54
N ARG A 9 -13.18 11.52 -3.60
CA ARG A 9 -12.09 12.50 -3.67
C ARG A 9 -10.74 11.77 -3.80
N PRO A 10 -9.86 12.17 -4.75
CA PRO A 10 -8.51 11.63 -4.83
C PRO A 10 -7.66 12.07 -3.63
N VAL A 11 -6.78 11.19 -3.15
CA VAL A 11 -5.80 11.46 -2.09
C VAL A 11 -4.47 10.87 -2.50
N GLN A 12 -3.37 11.60 -2.30
CA GLN A 12 -2.02 11.11 -2.53
C GLN A 12 -1.44 10.49 -1.25
N VAL A 13 -0.84 9.31 -1.37
CA VAL A 13 -0.03 8.66 -0.33
C VAL A 13 1.36 8.44 -0.94
N GLY A 14 2.30 9.33 -0.64
CA GLY A 14 3.53 9.44 -1.43
C GLY A 14 3.19 9.72 -2.89
N ASP A 15 3.67 8.88 -3.79
CA ASP A 15 3.39 8.96 -5.24
C ASP A 15 2.17 8.11 -5.69
N VAL A 16 1.45 7.47 -4.75
CA VAL A 16 0.28 6.62 -5.04
C VAL A 16 -1.02 7.40 -4.86
N GLN A 17 -1.78 7.55 -5.96
CA GLN A 17 -3.13 8.15 -5.90
C GLN A 17 -4.19 7.12 -5.53
N ILE A 18 -4.94 7.39 -4.45
CA ILE A 18 -6.09 6.59 -4.03
C ILE A 18 -7.39 7.34 -4.33
N GLY A 19 -8.34 6.66 -4.98
CA GLY A 19 -9.63 7.24 -5.35
C GLY A 19 -9.57 8.09 -6.63
N GLY A 20 -10.61 8.88 -6.91
CA GLY A 20 -10.66 9.71 -8.11
C GLY A 20 -10.60 8.94 -9.43
N GLY A 21 -10.98 7.66 -9.44
CA GLY A 21 -10.88 6.79 -10.61
C GLY A 21 -9.55 6.07 -10.81
N ALA A 22 -8.56 6.27 -9.92
CA ALA A 22 -7.32 5.48 -9.93
C ALA A 22 -7.60 3.97 -9.74
N PRO A 23 -6.69 3.08 -10.17
CA PRO A 23 -6.75 1.64 -9.86
C PRO A 23 -6.82 1.35 -8.35
N VAL A 24 -7.21 0.13 -7.99
CA VAL A 24 -7.18 -0.31 -6.58
C VAL A 24 -5.74 -0.60 -6.21
N SER A 25 -5.17 0.19 -5.29
CA SER A 25 -3.83 -0.07 -4.75
C SER A 25 -3.83 -1.26 -3.80
N VAL A 26 -2.80 -2.08 -3.89
CA VAL A 26 -2.51 -3.19 -2.98
C VAL A 26 -1.69 -2.66 -1.80
N GLN A 27 -2.12 -2.99 -0.59
CA GLN A 27 -1.41 -2.59 0.63
C GLN A 27 -1.19 -3.79 1.55
N THR A 28 -0.18 -3.71 2.39
CA THR A 28 0.12 -4.72 3.42
C THR A 28 0.61 -4.06 4.71
N MET A 29 0.98 -4.87 5.70
CA MET A 29 1.54 -4.42 6.98
C MET A 29 2.72 -5.31 7.37
N THR A 30 3.75 -4.70 7.95
CA THR A 30 4.86 -5.42 8.57
C THR A 30 4.43 -6.21 9.81
N VAL A 31 5.10 -7.32 10.10
CA VAL A 31 4.91 -8.11 11.33
C VAL A 31 6.10 -7.96 12.28
N SER A 32 7.27 -7.59 11.74
CA SER A 32 8.47 -7.27 12.51
C SER A 32 8.23 -6.21 13.59
N LYS A 33 9.09 -6.20 14.62
CA LYS A 33 9.04 -5.16 15.64
C LYS A 33 9.62 -3.89 15.03
N THR A 34 8.81 -2.84 14.88
CA THR A 34 9.21 -1.61 14.16
C THR A 34 10.49 -0.94 14.68
N HIS A 35 10.88 -1.17 15.94
CA HIS A 35 12.14 -0.64 16.47
C HIS A 35 13.38 -1.48 16.10
N GLU A 36 13.19 -2.69 15.56
CA GLU A 36 14.22 -3.52 14.95
C GLU A 36 14.37 -3.12 13.47
N VAL A 37 15.07 -2.02 13.25
CA VAL A 37 15.11 -1.31 11.96
C VAL A 37 15.47 -2.22 10.78
N GLU A 38 16.56 -2.98 10.88
CA GLU A 38 17.04 -3.86 9.80
C GLU A 38 15.95 -4.88 9.41
N THR A 39 15.39 -5.59 10.40
CA THR A 39 14.34 -6.59 10.20
C THR A 39 13.10 -6.00 9.52
N THR A 40 12.72 -4.78 9.89
CA THR A 40 11.56 -4.09 9.30
C THR A 40 11.85 -3.61 7.89
N LEU A 41 13.05 -3.11 7.60
CA LEU A 41 13.44 -2.71 6.24
C LEU A 41 13.46 -3.91 5.30
N ASP A 42 14.07 -5.02 5.71
CA ASP A 42 14.10 -6.26 4.93
C ASP A 42 12.69 -6.80 4.61
N GLU A 43 11.74 -6.60 5.53
CA GLU A 43 10.34 -6.97 5.30
C GLU A 43 9.66 -6.03 4.31
N ILE A 44 9.86 -4.72 4.44
CA ILE A 44 9.32 -3.71 3.53
C ILE A 44 9.80 -3.96 2.10
N GLU A 45 11.11 -4.20 1.90
CA GLU A 45 11.68 -4.46 0.58
C GLU A 45 11.05 -5.70 -0.07
N ARG A 46 10.96 -6.82 0.67
CA ARG A 46 10.36 -8.06 0.16
C ARG A 46 8.92 -7.90 -0.28
N VAL A 47 8.11 -7.16 0.48
CA VAL A 47 6.69 -6.98 0.12
C VAL A 47 6.49 -5.95 -0.98
N ALA A 48 7.38 -4.94 -1.09
CA ALA A 48 7.40 -4.02 -2.21
C ALA A 48 7.75 -4.76 -3.51
N ASP A 49 8.78 -5.61 -3.50
CA ASP A 49 9.15 -6.47 -4.64
C ASP A 49 8.03 -7.44 -5.04
N ALA A 50 7.21 -7.87 -4.07
CA ALA A 50 6.03 -8.69 -4.31
C ALA A 50 4.83 -7.90 -4.90
N GLY A 51 4.94 -6.58 -5.00
CA GLY A 51 3.93 -5.70 -5.62
C GLY A 51 3.02 -4.96 -4.64
N ALA A 52 3.42 -4.76 -3.38
CA ALA A 52 2.71 -3.86 -2.48
C ALA A 52 2.96 -2.39 -2.90
N ASP A 53 1.88 -1.64 -3.15
CA ASP A 53 1.96 -0.20 -3.44
C ASP A 53 2.20 0.62 -2.15
N ILE A 54 1.69 0.13 -1.01
CA ILE A 54 1.75 0.82 0.29
C ILE A 54 2.00 -0.21 1.40
N VAL A 55 2.93 0.09 2.32
CA VAL A 55 3.22 -0.73 3.50
C VAL A 55 2.92 0.05 4.78
N ARG A 56 2.20 -0.58 5.70
CA ARG A 56 1.89 -0.06 7.04
C ARG A 56 2.79 -0.65 8.12
#